data_AF-Q6NJY3-F1
#
_entry.id   AF-Q6NJY3-F1
#
_cell.length_a   1.000
_cell.length_b   1.000
_cell.length_c   1.000
_cell.angle_alpha   90.00
_cell.angle_beta   90.00
_cell.angle_gamma   90.00
#
_symmetry.space_group_name_H-M   'P 1'
#
loop_
_entity.id
_entity.type
_entity.pdbx_description
1 polymer ?
#
loop_
_entity_poly.entity_id
_entity_poly.type
_entity_poly.pdbx_seq_one_letter_code
_entity_poly.pdbx_strand_id
1 'polypeptide(L)'
;MNFDETAVWLDGVFPGELTIHSAPAESFRVGTADLGDDMLATTLDFARVDTGLEAGGRDVRSEIFTVAHAGVGTEKFVELLRTLGTLLYDASGSLPAQPGQLVPAVGIEPFDGTDITVRHGLFVVPYVWGGEVPQCDEPDRLTVMLQLVMLTQEEFDYAVTYGIPELQSEIARSGIDLLDWSR
;
A
#
# COMPACT_ATOMS: atom_id res chain seq x y z
N MET A 1 -14.26 -11.28 -4.19
CA MET A 1 -13.46 -12.50 -3.99
C MET A 1 -13.43 -12.82 -2.52
N ASN A 2 -13.33 -14.10 -2.17
CA ASN A 2 -12.93 -14.49 -0.83
C ASN A 2 -11.39 -14.51 -0.72
N PHE A 3 -10.87 -14.69 0.49
CA PHE A 3 -9.43 -14.67 0.74
C PHE A 3 -8.63 -15.71 -0.05
N ASP A 4 -9.13 -16.94 -0.18
CA ASP A 4 -8.40 -17.99 -0.89
C ASP A 4 -8.25 -17.65 -2.38
N GLU A 5 -9.30 -17.05 -2.97
CA GLU A 5 -9.27 -16.53 -4.34
C GLU A 5 -8.28 -15.36 -4.49
N THR A 6 -8.28 -14.42 -3.53
CA THR A 6 -7.34 -13.29 -3.54
C THR A 6 -5.89 -13.75 -3.41
N ALA A 7 -5.62 -14.73 -2.53
CA ALA A 7 -4.27 -15.28 -2.35
C ALA A 7 -3.76 -15.94 -3.65
N VAL A 8 -4.60 -16.73 -4.31
CA VAL A 8 -4.24 -17.37 -5.60
C VAL A 8 -4.03 -16.32 -6.70
N TRP A 9 -4.86 -15.29 -6.75
CA TRP A 9 -4.68 -14.21 -7.71
C TRP A 9 -3.36 -13.47 -7.49
N LEU A 10 -3.07 -13.07 -6.26
CA LEU A 10 -1.89 -12.27 -5.94
C LEU A 10 -0.56 -13.04 -6.05
N ASP A 11 -0.58 -14.37 -5.86
CA ASP A 11 0.58 -15.23 -6.10
C ASP A 11 1.03 -15.22 -7.58
N GLY A 12 0.11 -14.91 -8.51
CA GLY A 12 0.42 -14.72 -9.93
C GLY A 12 0.76 -13.28 -10.34
N VAL A 13 0.58 -12.30 -9.45
CA VAL A 13 0.70 -10.86 -9.74
C VAL A 13 2.11 -10.33 -9.44
N PHE A 14 2.71 -10.80 -8.34
CA PHE A 14 4.01 -10.36 -7.90
C PHE A 14 5.11 -11.37 -8.25
N PRO A 15 6.35 -10.93 -8.47
CA PRO A 15 7.48 -11.84 -8.51
C PRO A 15 7.71 -12.45 -7.10
N GLY A 16 8.02 -13.75 -7.04
CA GLY A 16 8.29 -14.46 -5.79
C GLY A 16 7.05 -15.17 -5.20
N GLU A 17 7.29 -16.06 -4.23
CA GLU A 17 6.24 -16.80 -3.54
C GLU A 17 5.71 -15.99 -2.35
N LEU A 18 4.38 -15.85 -2.24
CA LEU A 18 3.78 -15.10 -1.15
C LEU A 18 3.79 -15.92 0.15
N THR A 19 4.48 -15.39 1.16
CA THR A 19 4.35 -15.86 2.55
C THR A 19 3.18 -15.15 3.23
N ILE A 20 2.14 -15.91 3.59
CA ILE A 20 0.93 -15.37 4.23
C ILE A 20 1.10 -15.33 5.75
N HIS A 21 0.84 -14.16 6.34
CA HIS A 21 0.93 -13.93 7.78
C HIS A 21 -0.43 -14.01 8.46
N SER A 22 -0.54 -14.92 9.44
CA SER A 22 -1.72 -15.10 10.28
C SER A 22 -2.14 -13.79 10.95
N ALA A 23 -3.43 -13.45 10.88
CA ALA A 23 -4.00 -12.24 11.45
C ALA A 23 -5.12 -12.57 12.46
N PRO A 24 -5.33 -11.74 13.50
CA PRO A 24 -6.56 -11.78 14.30
C PRO A 24 -7.80 -11.60 13.41
N ALA A 25 -8.96 -12.12 13.85
CA ALA A 25 -10.20 -12.11 13.05
C ALA A 25 -10.65 -10.72 12.58
N GLU A 26 -10.42 -9.69 13.40
CA GLU A 26 -10.80 -8.30 13.12
C GLU A 26 -9.73 -7.52 12.34
N SER A 27 -8.57 -8.13 12.06
CA SER A 27 -7.46 -7.47 11.35
C SER A 27 -7.46 -7.83 9.87
N PHE A 28 -6.47 -7.32 9.14
CA PHE A 28 -6.23 -7.61 7.74
C PHE A 28 -5.11 -8.64 7.59
N ARG A 29 -5.29 -9.55 6.63
CA ARG A 29 -4.26 -10.53 6.28
C ARG A 29 -3.27 -9.89 5.32
N VAL A 30 -2.00 -10.19 5.54
CA VAL A 30 -0.88 -9.63 4.77
C VAL A 30 -0.06 -10.78 4.21
N GLY A 31 0.27 -10.72 2.92
CA GLY A 31 1.27 -11.53 2.27
C GLY A 31 2.56 -10.74 2.10
N THR A 32 3.72 -11.40 2.17
CA THR A 32 5.02 -10.79 1.86
C THR A 32 5.79 -11.63 0.85
N ALA A 33 6.56 -11.00 -0.01
CA ALA A 33 7.47 -11.66 -0.95
C ALA A 33 8.87 -11.04 -0.86
N ASP A 34 9.88 -11.90 -0.88
CA ASP A 34 11.28 -11.52 -1.05
C ASP A 34 11.57 -11.33 -2.54
N LEU A 35 12.05 -10.14 -2.91
CA LEU A 35 12.37 -9.76 -4.28
C LEU A 35 13.89 -9.68 -4.53
N GLY A 36 14.71 -10.14 -3.58
CA GLY A 36 16.16 -10.02 -3.59
C GLY A 36 16.63 -8.84 -2.73
N ASP A 37 16.94 -7.71 -3.36
CA ASP A 37 17.38 -6.50 -2.63
C ASP A 37 16.20 -5.77 -1.95
N ASP A 38 14.98 -6.06 -2.40
CA ASP A 38 13.74 -5.45 -1.92
C ASP A 38 12.79 -6.51 -1.32
N MET A 39 11.83 -6.02 -0.52
CA MET A 39 10.73 -6.79 0.02
C MET A 39 9.41 -6.12 -0.33
N LEU A 40 8.43 -6.95 -0.67
CA LEU A 40 7.06 -6.54 -0.93
C LEU A 40 6.14 -7.04 0.16
N ALA A 41 5.13 -6.25 0.49
CA ALA A 41 3.98 -6.68 1.26
C ALA A 41 2.68 -6.25 0.60
N THR A 42 1.65 -7.08 0.68
CA THR A 42 0.32 -6.83 0.13
C THR A 42 -0.77 -7.28 1.09
N THR A 43 -1.88 -6.56 1.14
CA THR A 43 -3.10 -7.05 1.78
C THR A 43 -3.73 -8.17 0.95
N LEU A 44 -4.50 -9.04 1.60
CA LEU A 44 -5.18 -10.19 0.98
C LEU A 44 -6.71 -10.18 1.16
N ASP A 45 -7.21 -9.18 1.90
CA ASP A 45 -8.63 -9.01 2.19
C ASP A 45 -9.04 -7.54 2.39
N PHE A 46 -8.26 -6.59 1.85
CA PHE A 46 -8.59 -5.18 1.90
C PHE A 46 -9.72 -4.80 0.93
N ALA A 47 -9.97 -5.59 -0.11
CA ALA A 47 -11.05 -5.34 -1.08
C ALA A 47 -12.46 -5.33 -0.46
N ARG A 48 -12.61 -5.72 0.82
CA ARG A 48 -13.84 -5.53 1.61
C ARG A 48 -14.11 -4.07 1.98
N VAL A 49 -13.10 -3.20 1.95
CA VAL A 49 -13.20 -1.77 2.28
C VAL A 49 -13.65 -1.00 1.05
N ASP A 50 -14.46 0.04 1.26
CA ASP A 50 -14.89 0.94 0.19
C ASP A 50 -13.85 1.99 -0.14
N THR A 51 -13.44 2.00 -1.40
CA THR A 51 -12.54 3.02 -1.94
C THR A 51 -13.32 4.26 -2.37
N GLY A 52 -14.63 4.15 -2.62
CA GLY A 52 -15.47 5.19 -3.21
C GLY A 52 -15.30 5.35 -4.73
N LEU A 53 -14.61 4.44 -5.40
CA LEU A 53 -14.37 4.47 -6.85
C LEU A 53 -15.39 3.62 -7.62
N GLU A 54 -15.74 4.07 -8.83
CA GLU A 54 -16.62 3.35 -9.76
C GLU A 54 -16.04 3.39 -11.17
N ALA A 55 -16.17 2.30 -11.91
CA ALA A 55 -15.82 2.20 -13.33
C ALA A 55 -16.93 1.50 -14.10
N GLY A 56 -17.65 2.27 -14.94
CA GLY A 56 -18.68 1.74 -15.82
C GLY A 56 -19.89 1.14 -15.08
N GLY A 57 -20.34 1.76 -13.97
CA GLY A 57 -21.47 1.26 -13.19
C GLY A 57 -21.11 0.18 -12.17
N ARG A 58 -19.81 -0.12 -11.98
CA ARG A 58 -19.31 -1.14 -11.05
C ARG A 58 -18.36 -0.53 -10.05
N ASP A 59 -18.43 -0.99 -8.81
CA ASP A 59 -17.49 -0.58 -7.77
C ASP A 59 -16.07 -0.98 -8.13
N VAL A 60 -15.10 -0.15 -7.76
CA VAL A 60 -13.67 -0.48 -7.87
C VAL A 60 -13.12 -0.61 -6.45
N ARG A 61 -12.76 -1.84 -6.06
CA ARG A 61 -12.09 -2.17 -4.80
C ARG A 61 -10.60 -2.34 -5.03
N SER A 62 -9.83 -2.42 -3.94
CA SER A 62 -8.38 -2.54 -4.04
C SER A 62 -7.82 -3.56 -3.06
N GLU A 63 -6.71 -4.17 -3.45
CA GLU A 63 -5.70 -4.63 -2.50
C GLU A 63 -4.55 -3.61 -2.48
N ILE A 64 -3.97 -3.40 -1.29
CA ILE A 64 -2.90 -2.43 -1.09
C ILE A 64 -1.57 -3.17 -0.97
N PHE A 65 -0.56 -2.70 -1.68
CA PHE A 65 0.80 -3.19 -1.51
C PHE A 65 1.81 -2.06 -1.31
N THR A 66 2.96 -2.40 -0.74
CA THR A 66 4.10 -1.50 -0.60
C THR A 66 5.40 -2.27 -0.79
N VAL A 67 6.47 -1.55 -1.12
CA VAL A 67 7.80 -2.10 -1.39
C VAL A 67 8.83 -1.22 -0.68
N ALA A 68 9.84 -1.85 -0.10
CA ALA A 68 11.01 -1.19 0.48
C ALA A 68 12.22 -2.11 0.38
N HIS A 69 13.42 -1.59 0.64
CA HIS A 69 14.60 -2.43 0.76
C HIS A 69 14.42 -3.52 1.83
N ALA A 70 14.98 -4.71 1.58
CA ALA A 70 14.79 -5.88 2.44
C ALA A 70 15.25 -5.66 3.91
N GLY A 71 16.09 -4.65 4.15
CA GLY A 71 16.59 -4.28 5.49
C GLY A 71 15.53 -3.77 6.48
N VAL A 72 14.32 -3.43 6.03
CA VAL A 72 13.22 -2.96 6.89
C VAL A 72 12.70 -4.05 7.85
N GLY A 73 12.78 -5.32 7.44
CA GLY A 73 12.30 -6.47 8.21
C GLY A 73 10.80 -6.77 8.00
N THR A 74 10.48 -8.04 7.81
CA THR A 74 9.14 -8.53 7.45
C THR A 74 8.04 -8.10 8.43
N GLU A 75 8.32 -8.13 9.74
CA GLU A 75 7.34 -7.76 10.76
C GLU A 75 6.85 -6.32 10.59
N LYS A 76 7.73 -5.40 10.17
CA LYS A 76 7.41 -3.98 9.99
C LYS A 76 6.49 -3.71 8.82
N PHE A 77 6.62 -4.46 7.74
CA PHE A 77 5.66 -4.43 6.65
C PHE A 77 4.27 -4.94 7.07
N VAL A 78 4.23 -6.05 7.82
CA VAL A 78 2.98 -6.66 8.29
C VAL A 78 2.25 -5.73 9.26
N GLU A 79 2.98 -5.14 10.22
CA GLU A 79 2.44 -4.14 11.15
C GLU A 79 1.91 -2.91 10.40
N LEU A 80 2.67 -2.36 9.45
CA LEU A 80 2.25 -1.21 8.65
C LEU A 80 0.93 -1.45 7.91
N LEU A 81 0.82 -2.52 7.14
CA LEU A 81 -0.38 -2.76 6.32
C LEU A 81 -1.60 -3.11 7.17
N ARG A 82 -1.41 -3.73 8.34
CA ARG A 82 -2.51 -3.93 9.29
C ARG A 82 -2.99 -2.62 9.90
N THR A 83 -2.06 -1.78 10.36
CA THR A 83 -2.38 -0.45 10.89
C THR A 83 -3.09 0.40 9.84
N LEU A 84 -2.60 0.40 8.60
CA LEU A 84 -3.23 1.07 7.47
C LEU A 84 -4.64 0.54 7.20
N GLY A 85 -4.79 -0.78 7.12
CA GLY A 85 -6.07 -1.41 6.85
C GLY A 85 -7.13 -1.03 7.89
N THR A 86 -6.77 -1.13 9.18
CA THR A 86 -7.64 -0.74 10.30
C THR A 86 -7.99 0.75 10.24
N LEU A 87 -7.00 1.62 10.02
CA LEU A 87 -7.22 3.07 9.88
C LEU A 87 -8.26 3.40 8.80
N LEU A 88 -8.12 2.80 7.61
CA LEU A 88 -9.01 3.07 6.47
C LEU A 88 -10.41 2.48 6.67
N TYR A 89 -10.49 1.31 7.28
CA TYR A 89 -11.76 0.69 7.65
C TYR A 89 -12.53 1.57 8.65
N ASP A 90 -11.87 1.97 9.73
CA ASP A 90 -12.47 2.81 10.78
C ASP A 90 -12.84 4.20 10.25
N ALA A 91 -12.06 4.76 9.33
CA ALA A 91 -12.35 6.03 8.69
C ALA A 91 -13.66 6.02 7.88
N SER A 92 -14.21 4.84 7.53
CA SER A 92 -15.53 4.69 6.91
C SER A 92 -15.76 5.63 5.71
N GLY A 93 -14.75 5.73 4.84
CA GLY A 93 -14.78 6.57 3.63
C GLY A 93 -14.37 8.03 3.81
N SER A 94 -14.15 8.51 5.05
CA SER A 94 -13.60 9.86 5.29
C SER A 94 -12.12 10.00 4.88
N LEU A 95 -11.42 8.87 4.80
CA LEU A 95 -10.08 8.72 4.23
C LEU A 95 -10.12 7.61 3.18
N PRO A 96 -10.39 7.93 1.90
CA PRO A 96 -10.59 6.91 0.87
C PRO A 96 -9.28 6.33 0.36
N ALA A 97 -9.23 5.02 0.09
CA ALA A 97 -8.06 4.38 -0.51
C ALA A 97 -8.01 4.61 -2.03
N GLN A 98 -7.56 5.81 -2.43
CA GLN A 98 -7.53 6.24 -3.83
C GLN A 98 -6.16 6.80 -4.23
N PRO A 99 -5.74 6.67 -5.51
CA PRO A 99 -4.54 7.35 -6.00
C PRO A 99 -4.58 8.86 -5.75
N GLY A 100 -3.46 9.41 -5.29
CA GLY A 100 -3.36 10.81 -4.90
C GLY A 100 -3.85 11.11 -3.47
N GLN A 101 -4.24 10.09 -2.69
CA GLN A 101 -4.60 10.31 -1.30
C GLN A 101 -3.37 10.24 -0.37
N LEU A 102 -3.20 11.27 0.46
CA LEU A 102 -2.24 11.29 1.56
C LEU A 102 -2.83 10.58 2.79
N VAL A 103 -2.01 9.76 3.45
CA VAL A 103 -2.35 9.00 4.66
C VAL A 103 -1.45 9.47 5.81
N PRO A 104 -1.96 10.25 6.77
CA PRO A 104 -1.13 10.76 7.85
C PRO A 104 -0.79 9.67 8.88
N ALA A 105 0.41 9.75 9.46
CA ALA A 105 0.80 9.08 10.70
C ALA A 105 0.75 7.54 10.72
N VAL A 106 0.58 6.88 9.57
CA VAL A 106 0.45 5.41 9.49
C VAL A 106 1.72 4.66 9.91
N GLY A 107 2.89 5.30 9.79
CA GLY A 107 4.18 4.73 10.17
C GLY A 107 4.65 5.09 11.58
N ILE A 108 3.89 5.87 12.36
CA ILE A 108 4.36 6.30 13.70
C ILE A 108 4.46 5.10 14.65
N GLU A 109 3.35 4.37 14.84
CA GLU A 109 3.31 3.23 15.76
C GLU A 109 4.10 2.02 15.23
N PRO A 110 3.96 1.60 13.95
CA PRO A 110 4.70 0.45 13.43
C PRO A 110 6.23 0.58 13.54
N PHE A 111 6.77 1.79 13.48
CA PHE A 111 8.21 2.04 13.42
C PHE A 111 8.80 2.64 14.69
N ASP A 112 8.03 2.70 15.78
CA ASP A 112 8.53 3.21 17.04
C ASP A 112 9.76 2.41 17.53
N GLY A 113 10.78 3.13 18.01
CA GLY A 113 12.04 2.55 18.46
C GLY A 113 12.94 1.96 17.36
N THR A 114 12.68 2.24 16.08
CA THR A 114 13.52 1.80 14.95
C THR A 114 14.25 2.97 14.27
N ASP A 115 15.21 2.66 13.40
CA ASP A 115 15.91 3.65 12.56
C ASP A 115 15.11 4.07 11.31
N ILE A 116 13.92 3.48 11.09
CA ILE A 116 13.01 3.88 10.00
C ILE A 116 12.49 5.28 10.29
N THR A 117 12.50 6.17 9.30
CA THR A 117 12.18 7.61 9.43
C THR A 117 10.87 8.00 8.77
N VAL A 118 10.39 7.24 7.78
CA VAL A 118 9.10 7.47 7.13
C VAL A 118 7.94 7.31 8.13
N ARG A 119 6.92 8.16 8.04
CA ARG A 119 5.79 8.21 9.01
C ARG A 119 4.42 8.33 8.35
N HIS A 120 4.36 8.71 7.08
CA HIS A 120 3.13 8.96 6.35
C HIS A 120 3.08 8.12 5.08
N GLY A 121 1.91 8.04 4.46
CA GLY A 121 1.70 7.34 3.19
C GLY A 121 1.18 8.26 2.10
N LEU A 122 1.46 7.90 0.86
CA LEU A 122 0.81 8.40 -0.34
C LEU A 122 0.35 7.21 -1.16
N PHE A 123 -0.94 7.17 -1.49
CA PHE A 123 -1.45 6.22 -2.45
C PHE A 123 -1.15 6.67 -3.87
N VAL A 124 -0.58 5.78 -4.68
CA VAL A 124 -0.25 6.05 -6.08
C VAL A 124 -0.78 4.95 -6.99
N VAL A 125 -0.99 5.30 -8.26
CA VAL A 125 -1.16 4.29 -9.30
C VAL A 125 0.14 3.49 -9.40
N PRO A 126 0.10 2.17 -9.27
CA PRO A 126 1.31 1.36 -9.34
C PRO A 126 2.04 1.51 -10.67
N TYR A 127 3.37 1.65 -10.62
CA TYR A 127 4.22 1.74 -11.80
C TYR A 127 5.11 0.51 -12.01
N VAL A 128 5.14 -0.42 -11.05
CA VAL A 128 6.06 -1.58 -11.02
C VAL A 128 5.88 -2.55 -12.20
N TRP A 129 4.71 -2.57 -12.84
CA TRP A 129 4.42 -3.44 -13.98
C TRP A 129 4.72 -2.82 -15.35
N GLY A 130 5.12 -1.53 -15.42
CA GLY A 130 5.47 -0.87 -16.68
C GLY A 130 4.32 -0.79 -17.71
N GLY A 131 3.07 -0.95 -17.29
CA GLY A 131 1.90 -1.07 -18.15
C GLY A 131 0.59 -1.12 -17.38
N GLU A 132 -0.33 -1.97 -17.81
CA GLU A 132 -1.63 -2.14 -17.15
C GLU A 132 -1.45 -2.71 -15.74
N VAL A 133 -2.10 -2.07 -14.77
CA VAL A 133 -2.14 -2.53 -13.38
C VAL A 133 -2.99 -3.80 -13.32
N PRO A 134 -2.51 -4.89 -12.68
CA PRO A 134 -3.29 -6.09 -12.52
C PRO A 134 -4.66 -5.80 -11.91
N GLN A 135 -5.68 -6.37 -12.54
CA GLN A 135 -7.07 -6.26 -12.14
C GLN A 135 -7.71 -7.65 -12.11
N CYS A 136 -8.58 -7.87 -11.13
CA CYS A 136 -9.49 -8.99 -11.08
C CYS A 136 -10.90 -8.52 -11.43
N ASP A 137 -11.49 -9.14 -12.44
CA ASP A 137 -12.86 -8.87 -12.88
C ASP A 137 -13.83 -9.75 -12.10
N GLU A 138 -14.65 -9.13 -11.25
CA GLU A 138 -15.68 -9.82 -10.48
C GLU A 138 -17.08 -9.47 -11.03
N PRO A 139 -18.12 -10.27 -10.73
CA PRO A 139 -19.45 -10.05 -11.30
C PRO A 139 -20.05 -8.66 -11.02
N ASP A 140 -19.78 -8.08 -9.85
CA ASP A 140 -20.35 -6.81 -9.36
C ASP A 140 -19.34 -5.67 -9.21
N ARG A 141 -18.03 -5.97 -9.30
CA ARG A 141 -16.95 -5.03 -9.01
C ARG A 141 -15.68 -5.36 -9.78
N LEU A 142 -14.74 -4.42 -9.78
CA LEU A 142 -13.35 -4.66 -10.15
C LEU A 142 -12.50 -4.60 -8.88
N THR A 143 -11.54 -5.50 -8.73
CA THR A 143 -10.50 -5.39 -7.69
C THR A 143 -9.16 -5.09 -8.35
N VAL A 144 -8.52 -3.98 -7.97
CA VAL A 144 -7.25 -3.52 -8.57
C VAL A 144 -6.14 -3.43 -7.51
N MET A 145 -4.91 -3.23 -7.97
CA MET A 145 -3.79 -2.96 -7.06
C MET A 145 -3.63 -1.46 -6.79
N LEU A 146 -3.40 -1.11 -5.52
CA LEU A 146 -3.06 0.24 -5.08
C LEU A 146 -1.71 0.23 -4.36
N GLN A 147 -0.78 1.09 -4.77
CA GLN A 147 0.53 1.16 -4.14
C GLN A 147 0.55 2.23 -3.06
N LEU A 148 1.03 1.86 -1.88
CA LEU A 148 1.40 2.77 -0.80
C LEU A 148 2.89 3.11 -0.92
N VAL A 149 3.20 4.38 -1.11
CA VAL A 149 4.55 4.93 -0.98
C VAL A 149 4.67 5.59 0.38
N MET A 150 5.71 5.23 1.13
CA MET A 150 5.96 5.82 2.45
C MET A 150 6.72 7.13 2.33
N LEU A 151 6.30 8.13 3.11
CA LEU A 151 6.81 9.49 3.12
C LEU A 151 7.40 9.85 4.49
N THR A 152 8.49 10.62 4.48
CA THR A 152 8.99 11.32 5.67
C THR A 152 8.03 12.43 6.10
N GLN A 153 8.24 12.99 7.29
CA GLN A 153 7.48 14.16 7.75
C GLN A 153 7.66 15.35 6.78
N GLU A 154 8.90 15.61 6.33
CA GLU A 154 9.21 16.73 5.43
C GLU A 154 8.54 16.57 4.06
N GLU A 155 8.56 15.36 3.49
CA GLU A 155 7.90 15.06 2.21
C GLU A 155 6.37 15.19 2.33
N PHE A 156 5.79 14.74 3.44
CA PHE A 156 4.36 14.89 3.70
C PHE A 156 3.97 16.37 3.84
N ASP A 157 4.71 17.14 4.63
CA ASP A 157 4.46 18.58 4.82
C ASP A 157 4.63 19.35 3.51
N TYR A 158 5.61 18.97 2.69
CA TYR A 158 5.79 19.49 1.35
C TYR A 158 4.57 19.20 0.46
N ALA A 159 4.08 17.96 0.43
CA ALA A 159 2.90 17.59 -0.34
C ALA A 159 1.63 18.31 0.12
N VAL A 160 1.47 18.52 1.43
CA VAL A 160 0.35 19.30 1.99
C VAL A 160 0.45 20.77 1.56
N THR A 161 1.66 21.33 1.52
CA THR A 161 1.90 22.75 1.23
C THR A 161 1.83 23.07 -0.26
N TYR A 162 2.45 22.23 -1.10
CA TYR A 162 2.68 22.49 -2.53
C TYR A 162 1.91 21.54 -3.45
N GLY A 163 1.33 20.47 -2.91
CA GLY A 163 0.60 19.45 -3.66
C GLY A 163 1.46 18.26 -4.09
N ILE A 164 0.78 17.16 -4.40
CA ILE A 164 1.41 15.89 -4.81
C ILE A 164 2.19 16.00 -6.15
N PRO A 165 1.71 16.71 -7.19
CA PRO A 165 2.48 16.84 -8.43
C PRO A 165 3.84 17.51 -8.23
N GLU A 166 3.92 18.50 -7.33
CA GLU A 166 5.18 19.16 -6.97
C GLU A 166 6.08 18.22 -6.16
N LEU A 167 5.53 17.47 -5.20
CA LEU A 167 6.28 16.44 -4.48
C LEU A 167 6.89 15.40 -5.45
N GLN A 168 6.10 14.90 -6.39
CA GLN A 168 6.56 13.92 -7.39
C GLN A 168 7.68 14.49 -8.27
N SER A 169 7.57 15.76 -8.67
CA SER A 169 8.60 16.46 -9.43
C SER A 169 9.88 16.62 -8.61
N GLU A 170 9.77 16.92 -7.32
CA GLU A 170 10.90 17.08 -6.42
C GLU A 170 11.61 15.75 -6.14
N ILE A 171 10.87 14.68 -5.87
CA ILE A 171 11.42 13.32 -5.71
C ILE A 171 12.23 12.92 -6.95
N ALA A 172 11.66 13.11 -8.14
CA ALA A 172 12.32 12.78 -9.40
C ALA A 172 13.57 13.65 -9.64
N ARG A 173 13.51 14.94 -9.31
CA ARG A 173 14.62 15.89 -9.48
C ARG A 173 15.79 15.59 -8.54
N SER A 174 15.48 15.24 -7.29
CA SER A 174 16.46 15.02 -6.23
C SER A 174 16.98 13.58 -6.17
N GLY A 175 16.41 12.67 -6.98
CA GLY A 175 16.83 11.27 -7.03
C GLY A 175 16.61 10.56 -5.70
N ILE A 176 15.52 10.91 -5.00
CA ILE A 176 15.18 10.32 -3.71
C ILE A 176 14.82 8.85 -3.93
N ASP A 177 15.46 7.97 -3.17
CA ASP A 177 15.11 6.57 -3.13
C ASP A 177 13.87 6.37 -2.25
N LEU A 178 12.73 6.06 -2.89
CA LEU A 178 11.47 5.84 -2.18
C LEU A 178 11.43 4.50 -1.44
N LEU A 179 12.33 3.56 -1.77
CA LEU A 179 12.42 2.25 -1.14
C LEU A 179 13.29 2.28 0.12
N ASP A 180 14.12 3.32 0.29
CA ASP A 180 14.83 3.58 1.54
C ASP A 180 13.92 4.25 2.56
N TRP A 181 13.39 3.46 3.49
CA TRP A 181 12.52 3.94 4.55
C TRP A 181 13.25 4.61 5.72
N SER A 182 14.58 4.60 5.73
CA SER A 182 15.42 5.20 6.77
C SER A 182 16.05 6.53 6.36
N ARG A 183 15.69 7.04 5.17
CA ARG A 183 16.21 8.30 4.60
C ARG A 183 15.91 9.56 5.42
#